data_AF-A0A9E3BB23-F1
#
_entry.id   AF-A0A9E3BB23-F1
#
_cell.length_a   1.000
_cell.length_b   1.000
_cell.length_c   1.000
_cell.angle_alpha   90.00
_cell.angle_beta   90.00
_cell.angle_gamma   90.00
#
_symmetry.space_group_name_H-M   'P 1'
#
loop_
_entity.id
_entity.type
_entity.pdbx_description
1 polymer ?
#
loop_
_entity_poly.entity_id
_entity_poly.type
_entity_poly.pdbx_seq_one_letter_code
_entity_poly.pdbx_strand_id
1 'polypeptide(L)'
;MSRDNNEQDIHKQQARFWLDYSQQLSTAIRYVEALAAAERAVRLNATSAEAHYVRGTCQAMLAHYDEALADFNEALRLDDTYVPAW
;
A
#
# COMPACT_ATOMS: atom_id res chain seq x y z
N MET A 1 1.47 -25.82 14.16
CA MET A 1 1.97 -24.49 13.77
C MET A 1 2.15 -24.38 12.24
N SER A 2 1.30 -25.02 11.43
CA SER A 2 1.64 -25.28 9.99
C SER A 2 0.56 -24.84 8.99
N ARG A 3 -0.65 -24.47 9.43
CA ARG A 3 -1.73 -23.97 8.56
C ARG A 3 -1.71 -22.44 8.46
N ASP A 4 -1.49 -21.78 9.59
CA ASP A 4 -1.50 -20.31 9.70
C ASP A 4 -0.40 -19.64 8.86
N ASN A 5 0.78 -20.27 8.72
CA ASN A 5 1.85 -19.74 7.86
C ASN A 5 1.48 -19.77 6.38
N ASN A 6 0.69 -20.76 5.93
CA ASN A 6 0.31 -20.90 4.53
C ASN A 6 -0.77 -19.87 4.15
N GLU A 7 -1.70 -19.60 5.06
CA GLU A 7 -2.75 -18.58 4.87
C GLU A 7 -2.17 -17.17 4.87
N GLN A 8 -1.23 -16.87 5.79
CA GLN A 8 -0.52 -15.58 5.79
C GLN A 8 0.29 -15.37 4.51
N ASP A 9 0.92 -16.42 3.97
CA ASP A 9 1.70 -16.31 2.75
C ASP A 9 0.83 -16.06 1.51
N ILE A 10 -0.34 -16.71 1.45
CA ILE A 10 -1.36 -16.45 0.42
C ILE A 10 -1.85 -14.99 0.50
N HIS A 11 -2.13 -14.48 1.70
CA HIS A 11 -2.54 -13.08 1.87
C HIS A 11 -1.46 -12.09 1.43
N LYS A 12 -0.18 -12.37 1.73
CA LYS A 12 0.95 -11.55 1.27
C LYS A 12 1.09 -11.57 -0.26
N GLN A 13 0.93 -12.72 -0.89
CA GLN A 13 0.97 -12.83 -2.36
C GLN A 13 -0.21 -12.08 -3.01
N GLN A 14 -1.41 -12.21 -2.46
CA GLN A 14 -2.57 -11.44 -2.92
C GLN A 14 -2.37 -9.94 -2.70
N ALA A 15 -1.82 -9.52 -1.56
CA ALA A 15 -1.50 -8.13 -1.28
C ALA A 15 -0.52 -7.59 -2.34
N ARG A 16 0.49 -8.39 -2.69
CA ARG A 16 1.46 -8.03 -3.73
C ARG A 16 0.81 -7.83 -5.10
N PHE A 17 -0.12 -8.71 -5.48
CA PHE A 17 -0.88 -8.53 -6.72
C PHE A 17 -1.66 -7.20 -6.74
N TRP A 18 -2.39 -6.89 -5.66
CA TRP A 18 -3.16 -5.65 -5.58
C TRP A 18 -2.27 -4.40 -5.58
N LEU A 19 -1.09 -4.51 -4.98
CA LEU A 19 -0.08 -3.45 -4.97
C LEU A 19 0.46 -3.17 -6.37
N ASP A 20 0.90 -4.21 -7.08
CA ASP A 20 1.41 -4.09 -8.45
C ASP A 20 0.29 -3.54 -9.39
N TYR A 21 -0.95 -4.01 -9.20
CA TYR A 21 -2.11 -3.51 -9.95
C TYR A 21 -2.40 -2.03 -9.66
N SER A 22 -2.31 -1.61 -8.40
CA SER A 22 -2.43 -0.20 -8.02
C SER A 22 -1.38 0.67 -8.72
N GLN A 23 -0.13 0.25 -8.76
CA GLN A 23 0.95 1.00 -9.41
C GLN A 23 0.71 1.15 -10.92
N GLN A 24 0.21 0.10 -11.58
CA GLN A 24 -0.17 0.17 -13.00
C GLN A 24 -1.30 1.18 -13.23
N LEU A 25 -2.34 1.18 -12.39
CA LEU A 25 -3.44 2.14 -12.48
C LEU A 25 -2.97 3.58 -12.21
N SER A 26 -2.09 3.79 -11.23
CA SER A 26 -1.48 5.10 -10.95
C SER A 26 -0.66 5.62 -12.12
N THR A 27 0.08 4.75 -12.81
CA THR A 27 0.84 5.11 -14.03
C THR A 27 -0.10 5.51 -15.16
N ALA A 28 -1.31 4.92 -15.20
CA ALA A 28 -2.38 5.30 -16.11
C ALA A 28 -3.22 6.50 -15.64
N ILE A 29 -2.84 7.19 -14.56
CA ILE A 29 -3.54 8.36 -13.98
C ILE A 29 -4.97 7.99 -13.49
N ARG A 30 -5.24 6.70 -13.27
CA ARG A 30 -6.54 6.20 -12.78
C ARG A 30 -6.56 6.15 -11.25
N TYR A 31 -6.34 7.30 -10.61
CA TYR A 31 -6.02 7.37 -9.18
C TYR A 31 -7.12 6.85 -8.25
N VAL A 32 -8.41 7.00 -8.60
CA VAL A 32 -9.52 6.45 -7.80
C VAL A 32 -9.47 4.92 -7.74
N GLU A 33 -9.18 4.28 -8.88
CA GLU A 33 -9.11 2.83 -8.97
C GLU A 33 -7.80 2.29 -8.39
N ALA A 34 -6.72 3.03 -8.57
CA ALA A 34 -5.45 2.77 -7.90
C ALA A 34 -5.62 2.79 -6.38
N LEU A 35 -6.30 3.81 -5.83
CA LEU A 35 -6.58 3.90 -4.40
C LEU A 35 -7.36 2.67 -3.90
N ALA A 36 -8.41 2.24 -4.61
CA ALA A 36 -9.17 1.05 -4.24
C ALA A 36 -8.31 -0.24 -4.25
N ALA A 37 -7.39 -0.36 -5.20
CA ALA A 37 -6.43 -1.46 -5.27
C ALA A 37 -5.42 -1.41 -4.10
N ALA A 38 -4.84 -0.24 -3.82
CA ALA A 38 -3.92 -0.02 -2.71
C ALA A 38 -4.57 -0.32 -1.35
N GLU A 39 -5.81 0.11 -1.13
CA GLU A 39 -6.55 -0.24 0.09
C GLU A 39 -6.71 -1.75 0.26
N ARG A 40 -6.91 -2.49 -0.85
CA ARG A 40 -7.01 -3.94 -0.80
C ARG A 40 -5.68 -4.58 -0.47
N ALA A 41 -4.57 -4.05 -0.99
CA ALA A 41 -3.23 -4.47 -0.61
C ALA A 41 -2.98 -4.27 0.90
N VAL A 42 -3.29 -3.09 1.44
CA VAL A 42 -3.13 -2.79 2.87
C VAL A 42 -4.02 -3.68 3.75
N ARG A 43 -5.28 -3.95 3.37
CA ARG A 43 -6.16 -4.86 4.12
C ARG A 43 -5.62 -6.29 4.19
N LEU A 44 -4.95 -6.75 3.14
CA LEU A 44 -4.37 -8.09 3.07
C LEU A 44 -3.01 -8.18 3.76
N ASN A 45 -2.24 -7.09 3.76
CA ASN A 45 -0.94 -7.02 4.43
C ASN A 45 -0.71 -5.62 5.03
N ALA A 46 -1.22 -5.41 6.24
CA ALA A 46 -1.12 -4.13 6.94
C ALA A 46 0.31 -3.76 7.36
N THR A 47 1.26 -4.70 7.33
CA THR A 47 2.66 -4.45 7.69
C THR A 47 3.55 -4.16 6.48
N SER A 48 2.96 -3.96 5.29
CA SER A 48 3.71 -3.58 4.09
C SER A 48 3.89 -2.06 4.04
N ALA A 49 5.11 -1.58 4.31
CA ALA A 49 5.47 -0.17 4.15
C ALA A 49 5.17 0.34 2.73
N GLU A 50 5.52 -0.45 1.71
CA GLU A 50 5.23 -0.16 0.30
C GLU A 50 3.73 0.02 0.02
N ALA A 51 2.86 -0.82 0.60
CA ALA A 51 1.42 -0.70 0.38
C ALA A 51 0.84 0.59 0.96
N HIS A 52 1.30 1.01 2.15
CA HIS A 52 0.91 2.30 2.71
C HIS A 52 1.45 3.46 1.89
N TYR A 53 2.71 3.41 1.46
CA TYR A 53 3.28 4.45 0.59
C TYR A 53 2.52 4.61 -0.74
N VAL A 54 2.16 3.49 -1.39
CA VAL A 54 1.38 3.53 -2.64
C VAL A 54 -0.03 4.09 -2.38
N ARG A 55 -0.68 3.71 -1.28
CA ARG A 55 -2.00 4.25 -0.90
C ARG A 55 -1.92 5.77 -0.65
N GLY A 56 -0.92 6.22 0.10
CA GLY A 56 -0.69 7.64 0.36
C GLY A 56 -0.38 8.43 -0.91
N THR A 57 0.39 7.85 -1.84
CA THR A 57 0.63 8.46 -3.16
C THR A 57 -0.68 8.64 -3.94
N CYS A 58 -1.55 7.62 -3.96
CA CYS A 58 -2.84 7.70 -4.64
C CYS A 58 -3.74 8.78 -4.01
N GLN A 59 -3.77 8.87 -2.68
CA GLN A 59 -4.50 9.90 -1.96
C GLN A 59 -3.98 11.31 -2.24
N ALA A 60 -2.65 11.50 -2.28
CA ALA A 60 -2.05 12.77 -2.63
C ALA A 60 -2.40 13.22 -4.05
N MET A 61 -2.42 12.29 -5.02
CA MET A 61 -2.87 12.58 -6.40
C MET A 61 -4.35 12.93 -6.49
N LEU A 62 -5.16 12.48 -5.52
CA LEU A 62 -6.58 12.83 -5.37
C LEU A 62 -6.81 14.05 -4.46
N ALA A 63 -5.76 14.72 -4.02
CA ALA A 63 -5.81 15.85 -3.08
C ALA A 63 -6.34 15.53 -1.66
N HIS A 64 -6.31 14.26 -1.25
CA HIS A 64 -6.60 13.80 0.12
C HIS A 64 -5.31 13.84 0.96
N TYR A 65 -4.83 15.04 1.26
CA TYR A 65 -3.48 15.25 1.80
C TYR A 65 -3.30 14.75 3.24
N ASP A 66 -4.34 14.86 4.09
CA ASP A 66 -4.26 14.45 5.49
C ASP A 66 -4.13 12.93 5.59
N GLU A 67 -4.92 12.20 4.79
CA GLU A 67 -4.83 10.75 4.70
C GLU A 67 -3.49 10.31 4.10
N ALA A 68 -3.00 11.02 3.06
CA ALA A 68 -1.72 10.71 2.45
C ALA A 68 -0.56 10.85 3.45
N LEU A 69 -0.57 11.91 4.26
CA LEU A 69 0.43 12.11 5.31
C LEU A 69 0.37 11.01 6.37
N ALA A 70 -0.84 10.58 6.77
CA ALA A 70 -1.00 9.48 7.70
C ALA A 70 -0.40 8.18 7.15
N ASP A 71 -0.61 7.90 5.87
CA ASP A 71 -0.06 6.73 5.18
C ASP A 71 1.46 6.77 5.03
N PHE A 72 2.03 7.93 4.71
CA PHE A 72 3.48 8.08 4.64
C PHE A 72 4.14 7.91 6.01
N ASN A 73 3.52 8.44 7.07
CA ASN A 73 3.99 8.24 8.43
C ASN A 73 3.95 6.75 8.84
N GLU A 74 2.89 6.04 8.46
CA GLU A 74 2.79 4.61 8.73
C GLU A 74 3.81 3.78 7.94
N ALA A 75 4.07 4.15 6.68
CA ALA A 75 5.13 3.52 5.89
C ALA A 75 6.50 3.68 6.55
N LEU A 76 6.84 4.89 7.00
CA LEU A 76 8.08 5.19 7.75
C LEU A 76 8.13 4.48 9.11
N ARG A 77 6.99 4.32 9.77
CA ARG A 77 6.91 3.57 11.05
C ARG A 77 7.19 2.07 10.85
N LEU A 78 6.81 1.51 9.70
CA LEU A 78 7.00 0.11 9.37
C LEU A 78 8.41 -0.18 8.83
N ASP A 79 8.95 0.73 8.02
CA ASP A 79 10.30 0.68 7.47
C ASP A 79 10.82 2.12 7.33
N ASP A 80 11.69 2.51 8.26
CA ASP A 80 12.28 3.85 8.35
C ASP A 80 13.32 4.14 7.25
N THR A 81 13.66 3.13 6.44
CA THR A 81 14.54 3.26 5.28
C THR A 81 13.79 3.32 3.94
N TYR A 82 12.47 3.08 3.96
CA TYR A 82 11.69 2.89 2.73
C TYR A 82 11.54 4.17 1.89
N VAL A 83 11.41 5.32 2.55
CA VAL A 83 11.45 6.64 1.91
C VAL A 83 12.63 7.39 2.54
N PRO A 84 13.51 8.02 1.75
CA PRO A 84 14.53 8.88 2.33
C PRO A 84 13.87 9.88 3.27
N ALA A 85 14.26 9.86 4.54
CA ALA A 85 13.86 10.91 5.47
C ALA A 85 14.29 12.26 4.86
N TRP A 86 13.31 13.14 4.63
CA TRP A 86 13.53 14.47 4.07
C TRP A 86 14.29 15.38 5.03
#